data_AF-A0A0Q7Q6U2-F1
#
_entry.id   AF-A0A0Q7Q6U2-F1
#
_cell.length_a   1.000
_cell.length_b   1.000
_cell.length_c   1.000
_cell.angle_alpha   90.00
_cell.angle_beta   90.00
_cell.angle_gamma   90.00
#
_symmetry.space_group_name_H-M   'P 1'
#
loop_
_entity.id
_entity.type
_entity.pdbx_description
1 polymer ?
#
loop_
_entity_poly.entity_id
_entity_poly.type
_entity_poly.pdbx_seq_one_letter_code
_entity_poly.pdbx_strand_id
1 'polypeptide(L)'
;MSRGTLGALLLVLALVGCGGAVRESAADDVADDAADLVEQDWSRTAGQAKDGSDLAAAAAATFRLARLSSGVTALEALSWAGRTGTEEGAEVVLRITAHVDESNDGTFGSTVGASDAQRCYRFTVGANGNRHAHERESIACPSGATAGSPTFAPEEKLPADVQSRIERTLRRATPSSLQAEATAAFPRLAVSAGSDGRRLVLAVGTGPGGDCEVGVLEAAGDVSFPGGFPREWLMAGELGCSADLVLNPPL
;
A
#
# COMPACT_ATOMS: atom_id res chain seq x y z
N MET A 1 84.33 17.77 2.54
CA MET A 1 84.12 17.89 1.08
C MET A 1 82.70 17.40 0.79
N SER A 2 81.67 18.26 0.89
CA SER A 2 81.09 19.07 -0.19
C SER A 2 80.79 18.27 -1.46
N ARG A 3 79.51 17.95 -1.69
CA ARG A 3 78.68 18.51 -2.78
C ARG A 3 77.27 17.91 -2.72
N GLY A 4 76.28 18.79 -2.60
CA GLY A 4 74.87 18.45 -2.74
C GLY A 4 74.46 18.35 -4.21
N THR A 5 73.35 17.66 -4.45
CA THR A 5 72.64 17.70 -5.72
C THR A 5 71.14 17.72 -5.41
N LEU A 6 70.51 18.87 -5.65
CA LEU A 6 69.07 19.00 -5.82
C LEU A 6 68.65 18.14 -7.01
N GLY A 7 67.69 17.23 -6.82
CA GLY A 7 67.02 16.48 -7.87
C GLY A 7 65.52 16.78 -7.81
N ALA A 8 65.02 17.41 -8.86
CA ALA A 8 63.69 18.02 -8.95
C ALA A 8 62.54 17.02 -8.70
N LEU A 9 61.60 17.44 -7.84
CA LEU A 9 60.31 16.80 -7.63
C LEU A 9 59.37 17.22 -8.78
N LEU A 10 59.24 16.39 -9.82
CA LEU A 10 58.25 16.56 -10.89
C LEU A 10 56.90 16.02 -10.38
N LEU A 11 56.08 16.92 -9.82
CA LEU A 11 54.67 16.67 -9.52
C LEU A 11 53.88 16.73 -10.83
N VAL A 12 53.59 15.58 -11.43
CA VAL A 12 52.62 15.47 -12.54
C VAL A 12 51.23 15.33 -11.91
N LEU A 13 50.51 16.44 -11.79
CA LEU A 13 49.06 16.42 -11.57
C LEU A 13 48.39 15.94 -12.86
N ALA A 14 48.14 14.64 -12.96
CA ALA A 14 47.20 14.10 -13.94
C ALA A 14 45.77 14.41 -13.45
N LEU A 15 45.24 15.55 -13.92
CA LEU A 15 43.81 15.85 -13.92
C LEU A 15 43.10 14.85 -14.85
N VAL A 16 42.78 13.66 -14.36
CA VAL A 16 41.79 12.78 -14.98
C VAL A 16 40.42 13.24 -14.50
N GLY A 17 39.99 14.39 -15.01
CA GLY A 17 38.60 14.83 -14.94
C GLY A 17 37.78 14.08 -15.99
N CYS A 18 37.57 12.78 -15.81
CA CYS A 18 36.51 12.06 -16.52
C CYS A 18 35.22 12.21 -15.70
N GLY A 19 34.67 13.42 -15.69
CA GLY A 19 33.29 13.66 -15.28
C GLY A 19 32.36 13.17 -16.38
N GLY A 20 32.34 11.85 -16.62
CA GLY A 20 31.26 11.23 -17.35
C GLY A 20 30.02 11.42 -16.48
N ALA A 21 29.13 12.33 -16.86
CA ALA A 21 27.76 12.24 -16.40
C ALA A 21 27.32 10.82 -16.75
N VAL A 22 27.15 9.98 -15.74
CA VAL A 22 26.53 8.67 -15.91
C VAL A 22 25.14 9.01 -16.41
N ARG A 23 24.92 8.89 -17.72
CA ARG A 23 23.57 8.98 -18.28
C ARG A 23 22.87 7.76 -17.69
N GLU A 24 22.00 7.98 -16.72
CA GLU A 24 21.05 6.97 -16.27
C GLU A 24 20.32 6.42 -17.51
N SER A 25 20.18 5.10 -17.57
CA SER A 25 19.64 4.46 -18.77
C SER A 25 18.13 4.69 -18.83
N ALA A 26 17.55 4.78 -20.02
CA ALA A 26 16.10 4.95 -20.15
C ALA A 26 15.32 3.79 -19.49
N ALA A 27 15.90 2.59 -19.45
CA ALA A 27 15.33 1.47 -18.73
C ALA A 27 15.36 1.66 -17.20
N ASP A 28 16.33 2.39 -16.65
CA ASP A 28 16.33 2.76 -15.23
C ASP A 28 15.16 3.68 -14.92
N ASP A 29 14.93 4.71 -15.75
CA ASP A 29 13.80 5.63 -15.60
C ASP A 29 12.46 4.88 -15.64
N VAL A 30 12.30 3.93 -16.56
CA VAL A 30 11.09 3.08 -16.65
C VAL A 30 10.91 2.23 -15.39
N ALA A 31 12.00 1.70 -14.81
CA ALA A 31 11.92 0.92 -13.58
C ALA A 31 11.53 1.79 -12.37
N ASP A 32 12.04 3.02 -12.30
CA ASP A 32 11.68 4.00 -11.27
C ASP A 32 10.22 4.48 -11.41
N ASP A 33 9.75 4.77 -12.62
CA ASP A 33 8.35 5.12 -12.90
C ASP A 33 7.39 3.98 -12.50
N ALA A 34 7.79 2.73 -12.76
CA ALA A 34 7.02 1.56 -12.34
C ALA A 34 6.95 1.43 -10.81
N ALA A 35 8.05 1.74 -10.10
CA ALA A 35 8.06 1.79 -8.65
C ALA A 35 7.15 2.91 -8.10
N ASP A 36 7.13 4.08 -8.75
CA ASP A 36 6.22 5.18 -8.39
C ASP A 36 4.74 4.79 -8.59
N LEU A 37 4.41 4.03 -9.64
CA LEU A 37 3.06 3.52 -9.85
C LEU A 37 2.63 2.55 -8.74
N VAL A 38 3.54 1.68 -8.28
CA VAL A 38 3.27 0.79 -7.13
C VAL A 38 3.03 1.62 -5.87
N GLU A 39 3.87 2.62 -5.60
CA GLU A 39 3.72 3.50 -4.44
C GLU A 39 2.38 4.27 -4.46
N GLN A 40 1.97 4.76 -5.63
CA GLN A 40 0.68 5.44 -5.81
C GLN A 40 -0.54 4.51 -5.70
N ASP A 41 -0.41 3.26 -6.13
CA ASP A 41 -1.46 2.26 -5.94
C ASP A 41 -1.60 1.89 -4.46
N TRP A 42 -0.49 1.63 -3.77
CA TRP A 42 -0.50 1.34 -2.34
C TRP A 42 -0.94 2.53 -1.49
N SER A 43 -0.64 3.76 -1.89
CA SER A 43 -1.23 4.93 -1.23
C SER A 43 -2.77 4.93 -1.26
N ARG A 44 -3.38 4.20 -2.20
CA ARG A 44 -4.84 4.00 -2.30
C ARG A 44 -5.31 2.71 -1.64
N THR A 45 -4.51 1.64 -1.68
CA THR A 45 -4.93 0.29 -1.26
C THR A 45 -4.34 -0.16 0.07
N ALA A 46 -3.31 0.48 0.60
CA ALA A 46 -2.60 0.09 1.83
C ALA A 46 -3.48 0.11 3.08
N GLY A 47 -4.52 0.95 3.10
CA GLY A 47 -5.51 0.93 4.18
C GLY A 47 -6.39 -0.33 4.19
N GLN A 48 -6.40 -1.11 3.10
CA GLN A 48 -7.10 -2.41 2.99
C GLN A 48 -6.14 -3.59 3.18
N ALA A 49 -4.87 -3.44 2.81
CA ALA A 49 -3.87 -4.48 3.01
C ALA A 49 -3.65 -4.72 4.50
N LYS A 50 -3.63 -5.99 4.94
CA LYS A 50 -3.43 -6.36 6.35
C LYS A 50 -1.97 -6.61 6.67
N ASP A 51 -1.21 -7.11 5.70
CA ASP A 51 0.18 -7.50 5.88
C ASP A 51 0.98 -7.35 4.57
N GLY A 52 2.29 -7.65 4.65
CA GLY A 52 3.16 -7.59 3.48
C GLY A 52 2.75 -8.52 2.34
N SER A 53 2.05 -9.63 2.63
CA SER A 53 1.59 -10.56 1.59
C SER A 53 0.48 -9.93 0.75
N ASP A 54 -0.46 -9.23 1.40
CA ASP A 54 -1.52 -8.49 0.70
C ASP A 54 -0.94 -7.38 -0.18
N LEU A 55 0.06 -6.64 0.33
CA LEU A 55 0.76 -5.61 -0.45
C LEU A 55 1.49 -6.20 -1.66
N ALA A 56 2.27 -7.26 -1.46
CA ALA A 56 2.98 -7.96 -2.54
C ALA A 56 2.01 -8.49 -3.62
N ALA A 57 0.84 -8.97 -3.20
CA ALA A 57 -0.21 -9.43 -4.10
C ALA A 57 -0.87 -8.26 -4.87
N ALA A 58 -1.06 -7.11 -4.22
CA ALA A 58 -1.53 -5.89 -4.88
C ALA A 58 -0.53 -5.37 -5.92
N ALA A 59 0.78 -5.37 -5.62
CA ALA A 59 1.81 -4.99 -6.61
C ALA A 59 1.80 -5.90 -7.85
N ALA A 60 1.53 -7.20 -7.70
CA ALA A 60 1.36 -8.10 -8.82
C ALA A 60 0.13 -7.76 -9.70
N ALA A 61 -0.92 -7.17 -9.12
CA ALA A 61 -2.05 -6.63 -9.87
C ALA A 61 -1.67 -5.32 -10.60
N THR A 62 -0.96 -4.41 -9.93
CA THR A 62 -0.44 -3.15 -10.50
C THR A 62 0.50 -3.40 -11.69
N PHE A 63 1.32 -4.45 -11.63
CA PHE A 63 2.16 -4.88 -12.75
C PHE A 63 1.35 -5.09 -14.05
N ARG A 64 0.13 -5.64 -13.97
CA ARG A 64 -0.71 -5.83 -15.16
C ARG A 64 -1.06 -4.50 -15.82
N LEU A 65 -1.20 -3.42 -15.04
CA LEU A 65 -1.44 -2.07 -15.54
C LEU A 65 -0.15 -1.46 -16.09
N ALA A 66 0.96 -1.54 -15.35
CA ALA A 66 2.25 -0.98 -15.76
C ALA A 66 2.80 -1.62 -17.05
N ARG A 67 2.59 -2.93 -17.24
CA ARG A 67 2.95 -3.64 -18.48
C ARG A 67 2.20 -3.10 -19.70
N LEU A 68 1.01 -2.54 -19.52
CA LEU A 68 0.25 -1.92 -20.61
C LEU A 68 0.77 -0.52 -20.97
N SER A 69 1.57 0.12 -20.09
CA SER A 69 2.07 1.50 -20.24
C SER A 69 3.56 1.60 -20.59
N SER A 70 4.11 0.60 -21.29
CA SER A 70 5.44 0.57 -21.94
C SER A 70 6.68 0.32 -21.06
N GLY A 71 7.55 -0.55 -21.54
CA GLY A 71 8.92 -0.78 -21.06
C GLY A 71 9.11 -1.78 -19.91
N VAL A 72 8.15 -1.97 -19.01
CA VAL A 72 8.28 -2.95 -17.92
C VAL A 72 8.06 -4.38 -18.44
N THR A 73 9.05 -5.25 -18.28
CA THR A 73 8.99 -6.65 -18.73
C THR A 73 8.64 -7.62 -17.60
N ALA A 74 9.05 -7.32 -16.36
CA ALA A 74 8.71 -8.10 -15.18
C ALA A 74 8.63 -7.23 -13.91
N LEU A 75 7.73 -7.62 -13.00
CA LEU A 75 7.67 -7.12 -11.63
C LEU A 75 7.46 -8.32 -10.71
N GLU A 76 8.39 -8.55 -9.80
CA GLU A 76 8.46 -9.74 -8.97
C GLU A 76 8.58 -9.37 -7.49
N ALA A 77 7.72 -9.95 -6.64
CA ALA A 77 7.88 -9.84 -5.19
C ALA A 77 8.94 -10.86 -4.72
N LEU A 78 10.04 -10.36 -4.17
CA LEU A 78 11.15 -11.19 -3.68
C LEU A 78 10.95 -11.61 -2.23
N SER A 79 10.45 -10.71 -1.39
CA SER A 79 10.13 -10.99 0.01
C SER A 79 9.04 -10.04 0.51
N TRP A 80 8.31 -10.49 1.52
CA TRP A 80 7.34 -9.67 2.24
C TRP A 80 7.22 -10.14 3.69
N ALA A 81 6.97 -9.20 4.60
CA ALA A 81 6.84 -9.48 6.02
C ALA A 81 6.07 -8.35 6.73
N GLY A 82 5.78 -8.55 8.01
CA GLY A 82 5.18 -7.53 8.86
C GLY A 82 3.69 -7.32 8.62
N ARG A 83 3.11 -6.39 9.38
CA ARG A 83 1.67 -6.09 9.40
C ARG A 83 1.47 -4.59 9.20
N THR A 84 0.50 -4.22 8.37
CA THR A 84 0.12 -2.81 8.21
C THR A 84 -0.56 -2.31 9.50
N GLY A 85 -0.49 -1.02 9.78
CA GLY A 85 -1.12 -0.48 10.99
C GLY A 85 -0.35 -0.72 12.30
N THR A 86 0.82 -1.38 12.27
CA THR A 86 1.75 -1.47 13.42
C THR A 86 2.89 -0.46 13.30
N GLU A 87 3.59 -0.20 14.41
CA GLU A 87 4.74 0.72 14.44
C GLU A 87 5.87 0.24 13.52
N GLU A 88 6.11 -1.08 13.46
CA GLU A 88 7.10 -1.71 12.59
C GLU A 88 6.68 -1.72 11.11
N GLY A 89 5.37 -1.76 10.84
CA GLY A 89 4.81 -1.78 9.50
C GLY A 89 4.96 -3.12 8.75
N ALA A 90 4.51 -3.10 7.50
CA ALA A 90 4.69 -4.19 6.54
C ALA A 90 5.80 -3.83 5.54
N GLU A 91 6.71 -4.76 5.27
CA GLU A 91 7.78 -4.61 4.30
C GLU A 91 7.52 -5.48 3.07
N VAL A 92 7.77 -4.93 1.88
CA VAL A 92 7.78 -5.68 0.61
C VAL A 92 9.02 -5.30 -0.19
N VAL A 93 9.75 -6.31 -0.67
CA VAL A 93 10.87 -6.12 -1.60
C VAL A 93 10.44 -6.56 -3.00
N LEU A 94 10.52 -5.65 -3.95
CA LEU A 94 10.19 -5.88 -5.36
C LEU A 94 11.44 -5.83 -6.23
N ARG A 95 11.46 -6.64 -7.28
CA ARG A 95 12.38 -6.55 -8.41
C ARG A 95 11.60 -6.14 -9.65
N ILE A 96 12.03 -5.05 -10.27
CA ILE A 96 11.44 -4.53 -11.50
C ILE A 96 12.48 -4.67 -12.61
N THR A 97 12.09 -5.33 -13.69
CA THR A 97 12.90 -5.47 -14.91
C THR A 97 12.22 -4.66 -16.01
N ALA A 98 13.01 -3.80 -16.63
CA ALA A 98 12.59 -2.92 -17.71
C ALA A 98 13.48 -3.12 -18.94
N HIS A 99 12.86 -3.00 -20.10
CA HIS A 99 13.50 -3.02 -21.40
C HIS A 99 12.96 -1.85 -22.22
N VAL A 100 13.85 -1.03 -22.76
CA VAL A 100 13.50 0.03 -23.69
C VAL A 100 14.10 -0.35 -25.04
N ASP A 101 13.23 -0.54 -26.04
CA ASP A 101 13.66 -0.73 -27.42
C ASP A 101 14.33 0.55 -27.96
N GLU A 102 15.24 0.39 -28.92
CA GLU A 102 15.82 1.54 -29.60
C GLU A 102 14.73 2.33 -30.33
N SER A 103 14.60 3.61 -29.97
CA SER A 103 13.64 4.53 -30.57
C SER A 103 14.37 5.60 -31.36
N ASN A 104 14.01 5.72 -32.64
CA ASN A 104 14.43 6.81 -33.50
C ASN A 104 13.19 7.61 -33.92
N ASP A 105 12.83 8.62 -33.12
CA ASP A 105 11.85 9.61 -33.52
C ASP A 105 12.46 10.51 -34.61
N GLY A 106 12.30 10.02 -35.84
CA GLY A 106 12.84 10.61 -37.05
C GLY A 106 12.20 11.94 -37.39
N THR A 107 12.56 13.02 -36.69
CA THR A 107 12.46 14.38 -37.25
C THR A 107 13.49 15.35 -36.65
N PHE A 108 13.85 15.28 -35.35
CA PHE A 108 14.85 16.20 -34.77
C PHE A 108 15.75 15.63 -33.64
N GLY A 109 15.76 14.31 -33.42
CA GLY A 109 16.93 13.54 -32.99
C GLY A 109 17.38 13.63 -31.53
N SER A 110 16.59 13.09 -30.60
CA SER A 110 17.14 12.39 -29.43
C SER A 110 16.99 10.89 -29.68
N THR A 111 18.08 10.22 -30.06
CA THR A 111 18.11 8.75 -30.14
C THR A 111 18.12 8.21 -28.72
N VAL A 112 17.09 7.44 -28.37
CA VAL A 112 17.11 6.61 -27.15
C VAL A 112 17.65 5.25 -27.57
N GLY A 113 18.86 4.94 -27.12
CA GLY A 113 19.46 3.63 -27.37
C GLY A 113 18.71 2.53 -26.61
N ALA A 114 18.68 1.34 -27.19
CA ALA A 114 18.13 0.18 -26.49
C ALA A 114 18.84 -0.01 -25.14
N SER A 115 18.07 -0.30 -24.10
CA SER A 115 18.63 -0.52 -22.76
C SER A 115 17.79 -1.50 -21.95
N ASP A 116 18.47 -2.22 -21.05
CA ASP A 116 17.87 -3.12 -20.08
C ASP A 116 18.28 -2.64 -18.68
N ALA A 117 17.33 -2.66 -17.75
CA ALA A 117 17.59 -2.36 -16.35
C ALA A 117 16.89 -3.37 -15.44
N GLN A 118 17.53 -3.62 -14.31
CA GLN A 118 16.96 -4.38 -13.21
C GLN A 118 17.19 -3.61 -11.92
N ARG A 119 16.10 -3.13 -11.31
CA ARG A 119 16.12 -2.39 -10.05
C ARG A 119 15.35 -3.15 -8.98
N CYS A 120 15.79 -2.99 -7.74
CA CYS A 120 15.09 -3.56 -6.59
C CYS A 120 14.77 -2.47 -5.59
N TYR A 121 13.55 -2.53 -5.07
CA TYR A 121 13.03 -1.54 -4.15
C TYR A 121 12.51 -2.25 -2.91
N ARG A 122 12.86 -1.72 -1.74
CA ARG A 122 12.19 -2.02 -0.49
C ARG A 122 11.12 -0.97 -0.27
N PHE A 123 9.94 -1.43 0.10
CA PHE A 123 8.85 -0.57 0.51
C PHE A 123 8.39 -0.93 1.91
N THR A 124 8.20 0.08 2.75
CA THR A 124 7.73 -0.08 4.13
C THR A 124 6.43 0.69 4.32
N VAL A 125 5.39 0.02 4.84
CA VAL A 125 4.05 0.57 5.07
C VAL A 125 3.73 0.57 6.57
N GLY A 126 3.79 1.75 7.20
CA GLY A 126 3.67 1.90 8.67
C GLY A 126 2.25 2.02 9.24
N ALA A 127 2.17 2.40 10.53
CA ALA A 127 0.95 2.45 11.34
C ALA A 127 -0.12 3.44 10.85
N ASN A 128 0.30 4.57 10.29
CA ASN A 128 -0.58 5.63 9.85
C ASN A 128 -0.73 5.55 8.33
N GLY A 129 -1.68 4.76 7.84
CA GLY A 129 -2.04 4.60 6.42
C GLY A 129 -2.52 5.88 5.71
N ASN A 130 -2.19 7.06 6.22
CA ASN A 130 -2.51 8.36 5.67
C ASN A 130 -1.27 8.95 4.98
N ARG A 131 -1.25 8.88 3.65
CA ARG A 131 -0.53 9.70 2.66
C ARG A 131 1.01 9.85 2.72
N HIS A 132 1.69 9.45 3.80
CA HIS A 132 3.12 9.71 3.98
C HIS A 132 3.93 8.58 4.64
N ALA A 133 3.33 7.40 4.88
CA ALA A 133 3.97 6.29 5.60
C ALA A 133 4.39 5.12 4.69
N HIS A 134 4.62 5.41 3.41
CA HIS A 134 5.26 4.48 2.47
C HIS A 134 6.67 5.00 2.20
N GLU A 135 7.68 4.33 2.74
CA GLU A 135 9.07 4.66 2.42
C GLU A 135 9.52 3.70 1.31
N ARG A 136 9.91 4.27 0.16
CA ARG A 136 10.57 3.55 -0.93
C ARG A 136 12.07 3.75 -0.83
N GLU A 137 12.81 2.66 -0.74
CA GLU A 137 14.26 2.63 -0.75
C GLU A 137 14.75 1.81 -1.94
N SER A 138 15.58 2.39 -2.81
CA SER A 138 16.31 1.61 -3.82
C SER A 138 17.42 0.81 -3.13
N ILE A 139 17.41 -0.51 -3.31
CA ILE A 139 18.37 -1.43 -2.69
C ILE A 139 19.12 -2.24 -3.75
N ALA A 140 20.25 -2.83 -3.37
CA ALA A 140 20.90 -3.83 -4.21
C ALA A 140 19.98 -5.06 -4.36
N CYS A 141 19.81 -5.54 -5.59
CA CYS A 141 19.00 -6.74 -5.83
C CYS A 141 19.59 -7.95 -5.11
N PRO A 142 18.82 -8.62 -4.21
CA PRO A 142 19.30 -9.79 -3.50
C PRO A 142 19.71 -10.91 -4.47
N SER A 143 20.97 -11.34 -4.39
CA SER A 143 21.50 -12.42 -5.22
C SER A 143 20.84 -13.76 -4.85
N GLY A 144 20.25 -14.46 -5.82
CA GLY A 144 19.63 -15.77 -5.62
C GLY A 144 18.21 -15.74 -5.06
N ALA A 145 17.61 -14.56 -4.84
CA ALA A 145 16.19 -14.47 -4.50
C ALA A 145 15.34 -14.92 -5.69
N THR A 146 14.53 -15.95 -5.46
CA THR A 146 13.50 -16.40 -6.39
C THR A 146 12.22 -15.64 -6.07
N ALA A 147 11.51 -15.16 -7.09
CA ALA A 147 10.22 -14.53 -6.91
C ALA A 147 9.28 -15.48 -6.15
N GLY A 148 8.76 -15.02 -5.02
CA GLY A 148 7.71 -15.72 -4.31
C GLY A 148 6.39 -15.53 -5.06
N SER A 149 5.48 -16.50 -4.97
CA SER A 149 4.07 -16.25 -5.30
C SER A 149 3.37 -15.73 -4.04
N PRO A 150 3.13 -14.41 -3.92
CA PRO A 150 2.36 -13.91 -2.80
C PRO A 150 0.97 -14.55 -2.85
N THR A 151 0.53 -15.06 -1.71
CA THR A 151 -0.82 -15.61 -1.59
C THR A 151 -1.69 -14.51 -1.02
N PHE A 152 -2.78 -14.16 -1.71
CA PHE A 152 -3.80 -13.30 -1.13
C PHE A 152 -4.33 -14.01 0.12
N ALA A 153 -4.29 -13.35 1.28
CA ALA A 153 -5.09 -13.82 2.38
C ALA A 153 -6.56 -13.84 1.90
N PRO A 154 -7.31 -14.93 2.09
CA PRO A 154 -8.71 -14.93 1.73
C PRO A 154 -9.40 -13.78 2.46
N GLU A 155 -10.20 -13.02 1.70
CA GLU A 155 -10.94 -11.88 2.23
C GLU A 155 -11.70 -12.33 3.48
N GLU A 156 -11.41 -11.68 4.60
CA GLU A 156 -12.05 -12.01 5.85
C GLU A 156 -13.51 -11.58 5.74
N LYS A 157 -14.39 -12.58 5.80
CA LYS A 157 -15.83 -12.37 5.73
C LYS A 157 -16.40 -12.20 7.12
N LEU A 158 -17.48 -11.43 7.20
CA LEU A 158 -18.25 -11.38 8.42
C LEU A 158 -18.79 -12.78 8.76
N PRO A 159 -18.85 -13.15 10.06
CA PRO A 159 -19.50 -14.37 10.49
C PRO A 159 -20.96 -14.41 10.02
N ALA A 160 -21.45 -15.60 9.64
CA ALA A 160 -22.83 -15.77 9.17
C ALA A 160 -23.90 -15.36 10.21
N ASP A 161 -23.53 -15.29 11.50
CA ASP A 161 -24.41 -14.90 12.60
C ASP A 161 -24.28 -13.42 13.01
N VAL A 162 -23.55 -12.60 12.24
CA VAL A 162 -23.23 -11.21 12.59
C VAL A 162 -24.49 -10.38 12.84
N GLN A 163 -25.52 -10.47 11.99
CA GLN A 163 -26.77 -9.73 12.16
C GLN A 163 -27.47 -10.10 13.48
N SER A 164 -27.60 -11.40 13.78
CA SER A 164 -28.21 -11.86 15.04
C SER A 164 -27.44 -11.42 16.28
N ARG A 165 -26.12 -11.27 16.19
CA ARG A 165 -25.27 -10.75 17.28
C ARG A 165 -25.39 -9.24 17.42
N ILE A 166 -25.48 -8.50 16.31
CA ILE A 166 -25.73 -7.06 16.30
C ILE A 166 -27.08 -6.77 16.95
N GLU A 167 -28.14 -7.46 16.51
CA GLU A 167 -29.49 -7.29 17.05
C GLU A 167 -29.51 -7.51 18.57
N ARG A 168 -28.91 -8.61 19.03
CA ARG A 168 -28.85 -8.92 20.47
C ARG A 168 -28.09 -7.86 21.27
N THR A 169 -27.01 -7.34 20.70
CA THR A 169 -26.21 -6.28 21.32
C THR A 169 -27.02 -4.98 21.42
N LEU A 170 -27.66 -4.57 20.33
CA LEU A 170 -28.51 -3.38 20.29
C LEU A 170 -29.67 -3.45 21.27
N ARG A 171 -30.34 -4.60 21.39
CA ARG A 171 -31.48 -4.79 22.30
C ARG A 171 -31.10 -4.79 23.78
N ARG A 172 -29.86 -5.15 24.11
CA ARG A 172 -29.37 -5.23 25.50
C ARG A 172 -28.74 -3.92 25.97
N ALA A 173 -28.06 -3.23 25.06
CA ALA A 173 -27.27 -2.05 25.38
C ALA A 173 -28.12 -0.78 25.52
N THR A 174 -27.53 0.21 26.19
CA THR A 174 -28.01 1.59 26.24
C THR A 174 -27.10 2.49 25.41
N PRO A 175 -27.47 3.76 25.12
CA PRO A 175 -26.57 4.67 24.41
C PRO A 175 -25.17 4.77 25.03
N SER A 176 -25.06 4.68 26.36
CA SER A 176 -23.78 4.78 27.07
C SER A 176 -23.01 3.46 27.18
N SER A 177 -23.66 2.30 27.04
CA SER A 177 -22.99 0.98 27.12
C SER A 177 -22.69 0.35 25.76
N LEU A 178 -23.32 0.84 24.68
CA LEU A 178 -23.32 0.18 23.37
C LEU A 178 -21.91 -0.11 22.82
N GLN A 179 -20.99 0.86 22.85
CA GLN A 179 -19.64 0.66 22.34
C GLN A 179 -18.90 -0.44 23.11
N ALA A 180 -18.97 -0.44 24.45
CA ALA A 180 -18.29 -1.43 25.28
C ALA A 180 -18.87 -2.84 25.07
N GLU A 181 -20.20 -2.95 24.96
CA GLU A 181 -20.88 -4.21 24.69
C GLU A 181 -20.59 -4.74 23.29
N ALA A 182 -20.50 -3.86 22.29
CA ALA A 182 -20.11 -4.21 20.93
C ALA A 182 -18.67 -4.74 20.88
N THR A 183 -17.71 -4.05 21.50
CA THR A 183 -16.32 -4.52 21.56
C THR A 183 -16.22 -5.89 22.22
N ALA A 184 -16.96 -6.12 23.31
CA ALA A 184 -17.01 -7.43 23.97
C ALA A 184 -17.68 -8.50 23.08
N ALA A 185 -18.72 -8.13 22.35
CA ALA A 185 -19.43 -9.03 21.45
C ALA A 185 -18.60 -9.39 20.22
N PHE A 186 -17.69 -8.52 19.74
CA PHE A 186 -16.94 -8.69 18.50
C PHE A 186 -15.43 -8.44 18.66
N PRO A 187 -14.71 -9.27 19.43
CA PRO A 187 -13.32 -9.00 19.82
C PRO A 187 -12.28 -9.03 18.68
N ARG A 188 -12.67 -9.45 17.47
CA ARG A 188 -11.77 -9.55 16.30
C ARG A 188 -12.23 -8.69 15.11
N LEU A 189 -13.28 -7.91 15.28
CA LEU A 189 -13.86 -7.10 14.21
C LEU A 189 -13.75 -5.62 14.58
N ALA A 190 -13.71 -4.77 13.56
CA ALA A 190 -13.88 -3.34 13.75
C ALA A 190 -15.32 -3.07 14.18
N VAL A 191 -15.48 -2.26 15.24
CA VAL A 191 -16.79 -1.89 15.78
C VAL A 191 -16.90 -0.38 15.94
N SER A 192 -18.00 0.18 15.47
CA SER A 192 -18.36 1.58 15.67
C SER A 192 -19.81 1.65 16.11
N ALA A 193 -20.04 2.30 17.25
CA ALA A 193 -21.35 2.46 17.83
C ALA A 193 -21.69 3.94 18.01
N GLY A 194 -22.96 4.29 17.82
CA GLY A 194 -23.44 5.65 17.98
C GLY A 194 -24.92 5.74 18.31
N SER A 195 -25.35 6.92 18.70
CA SER A 195 -26.76 7.25 18.93
C SER A 195 -27.03 8.72 18.64
N ASP A 196 -28.22 9.01 18.12
CA ASP A 196 -28.77 10.37 17.98
C ASP A 196 -29.91 10.65 18.97
N GLY A 197 -30.05 9.83 20.02
CA GLY A 197 -31.12 9.89 21.00
C GLY A 197 -32.46 9.29 20.55
N ARG A 198 -32.64 9.00 19.26
CA ARG A 198 -33.81 8.29 18.72
C ARG A 198 -33.46 6.88 18.24
N ARG A 199 -32.21 6.68 17.84
CA ARG A 199 -31.70 5.43 17.30
C ARG A 199 -30.44 5.01 18.03
N LEU A 200 -30.24 3.70 18.15
CA LEU A 200 -28.93 3.12 18.42
C LEU A 200 -28.41 2.49 17.13
N VAL A 201 -27.18 2.81 16.76
CA VAL A 201 -26.55 2.29 15.55
C VAL A 201 -25.29 1.54 15.94
N LEU A 202 -25.13 0.34 15.38
CA LEU A 202 -23.95 -0.49 15.54
C LEU A 202 -23.47 -0.96 14.17
N ALA A 203 -22.28 -0.50 13.77
CA ALA A 203 -21.55 -0.97 12.61
C ALA A 203 -20.47 -1.98 13.03
N VAL A 204 -20.40 -3.10 12.31
CA VAL A 204 -19.42 -4.17 12.52
C VAL A 204 -18.82 -4.55 11.18
N GLY A 205 -17.48 -4.53 11.09
CA GLY A 205 -16.79 -4.80 9.84
C GLY A 205 -15.46 -5.54 10.02
N THR A 206 -14.92 -6.04 8.91
CA THR A 206 -13.63 -6.75 8.90
C THR A 206 -12.42 -5.82 8.73
N GLY A 207 -12.67 -4.51 8.70
CA GLY A 207 -11.67 -3.45 8.57
C GLY A 207 -12.04 -2.46 7.47
N PRO A 208 -11.17 -1.50 7.16
CA PRO A 208 -11.39 -0.56 6.06
C PRO A 208 -11.48 -1.28 4.71
N GLY A 209 -12.47 -0.92 3.90
CA GLY A 209 -12.72 -1.46 2.55
C GLY A 209 -13.24 -2.89 2.49
N GLY A 210 -13.43 -3.54 3.64
CA GLY A 210 -13.95 -4.91 3.75
C GLY A 210 -15.47 -4.97 3.97
N ASP A 211 -15.94 -6.17 4.32
CA ASP A 211 -17.35 -6.41 4.65
C ASP A 211 -17.78 -5.51 5.83
N CYS A 212 -18.95 -4.92 5.73
CA CYS A 212 -19.54 -4.06 6.75
C CYS A 212 -21.03 -4.36 6.89
N GLU A 213 -21.47 -4.60 8.13
CA GLU A 213 -22.87 -4.77 8.49
C GLU A 213 -23.26 -3.68 9.50
N VAL A 214 -24.37 -2.99 9.26
CA VAL A 214 -24.86 -1.93 10.14
C VAL A 214 -26.26 -2.28 10.60
N GLY A 215 -26.45 -2.39 11.91
CA GLY A 215 -27.76 -2.54 12.55
C GLY A 215 -28.23 -1.24 13.18
N VAL A 216 -29.52 -0.95 13.06
CA VAL A 216 -30.17 0.23 13.61
C VAL A 216 -31.35 -0.22 14.47
N LEU A 217 -31.30 0.06 15.77
CA LEU A 217 -32.46 -0.06 16.65
C LEU A 217 -33.18 1.28 16.71
N GLU A 218 -34.40 1.29 16.20
CA GLU A 218 -35.31 2.43 16.23
C GLU A 218 -35.93 2.60 17.62
N ALA A 219 -36.39 3.82 17.95
CA ALA A 219 -37.11 4.09 19.20
C ALA A 219 -38.35 3.21 19.41
N ALA A 220 -38.95 2.71 18.32
CA ALA A 220 -40.08 1.78 18.34
C ALA A 220 -39.70 0.35 18.81
N GLY A 221 -38.41 0.04 18.91
CA GLY A 221 -37.90 -1.27 19.32
C GLY A 221 -37.58 -2.22 18.16
N ASP A 222 -37.81 -1.79 16.92
CA ASP A 222 -37.48 -2.55 15.72
C ASP A 222 -35.99 -2.42 15.37
N VAL A 223 -35.38 -3.53 14.94
CA VAL A 223 -34.01 -3.54 14.43
C VAL A 223 -34.05 -3.72 12.92
N SER A 224 -33.39 -2.81 12.20
CA SER A 224 -33.22 -2.88 10.76
C SER A 224 -31.75 -2.97 10.39
N PHE A 225 -31.47 -3.52 9.21
CA PHE A 225 -30.13 -3.67 8.66
C PHE A 225 -30.04 -2.90 7.34
N PRO A 226 -29.80 -1.58 7.38
CA PRO A 226 -29.50 -0.84 6.17
C PRO A 226 -28.23 -1.43 5.53
N GLY A 227 -28.37 -1.94 4.31
CA GLY A 227 -27.26 -2.45 3.50
C GLY A 227 -27.02 -1.61 2.26
N GLY A 228 -26.03 -2.00 1.46
CA GLY A 228 -25.77 -1.38 0.15
C GLY A 228 -25.04 -0.04 0.21
N PHE A 229 -24.22 0.18 1.24
CA PHE A 229 -23.35 1.35 1.28
C PHE A 229 -22.35 1.32 0.10
N PRO A 230 -22.13 2.46 -0.58
CA PRO A 230 -21.12 2.58 -1.63
C PRO A 230 -19.75 2.12 -1.13
N ARG A 231 -19.04 1.31 -1.92
CA ARG A 231 -17.74 0.76 -1.53
C ARG A 231 -16.74 1.86 -1.21
N GLU A 232 -16.79 2.95 -1.95
CA GLU A 232 -15.99 4.15 -1.73
C GLU A 232 -16.11 4.70 -0.31
N TRP A 233 -17.30 4.70 0.32
CA TRP A 233 -17.48 5.20 1.69
C TRP A 233 -16.84 4.28 2.74
N LEU A 234 -16.70 2.99 2.42
CA LEU A 234 -16.15 1.99 3.32
C LEU A 234 -14.62 1.97 3.30
N MET A 235 -13.96 2.67 2.37
CA MET A 235 -12.50 2.66 2.22
C MET A 235 -11.77 3.35 3.37
N ALA A 236 -10.49 3.01 3.55
CA ALA A 236 -9.62 3.71 4.49
C ALA A 236 -9.44 5.19 4.09
N GLY A 237 -9.48 6.08 5.07
CA GLY A 237 -9.43 7.53 4.86
C GLY A 237 -10.79 8.17 4.57
N GLU A 238 -11.82 7.37 4.31
CA GLU A 238 -13.22 7.78 4.25
C GLU A 238 -13.92 7.47 5.60
N LEU A 239 -15.23 7.18 5.60
CA LEU A 239 -15.97 6.84 6.81
C LEU A 239 -15.64 5.45 7.37
N GLY A 240 -15.29 4.51 6.48
CA GLY A 240 -15.11 3.11 6.86
C GLY A 240 -16.41 2.44 7.32
N CYS A 241 -16.30 1.28 7.97
CA CYS A 241 -17.45 0.64 8.61
C CYS A 241 -17.79 1.36 9.93
N SER A 242 -18.59 2.42 9.84
CA SER A 242 -18.92 3.32 10.96
C SER A 242 -20.43 3.52 11.16
N ALA A 243 -20.85 3.77 12.41
CA ALA A 243 -22.21 4.22 12.71
C ALA A 243 -22.58 5.53 12.00
N ASP A 244 -21.58 6.35 11.65
CA ASP A 244 -21.76 7.59 10.88
C ASP A 244 -22.34 7.36 9.48
N LEU A 245 -22.21 6.16 8.90
CA LEU A 245 -22.87 5.80 7.64
C LEU A 245 -24.40 5.99 7.70
N VAL A 246 -24.98 5.91 8.90
CA VAL A 246 -26.42 6.11 9.14
C VAL A 246 -26.70 7.43 9.85
N LEU A 247 -25.85 7.82 10.80
CA LEU A 247 -26.08 9.01 11.62
C LEU A 247 -25.73 10.30 10.89
N ASN A 248 -24.71 10.27 10.04
CA ASN A 248 -24.15 11.42 9.32
C ASN A 248 -23.71 11.01 7.88
N PRO A 249 -24.63 10.51 7.03
CA PRO A 249 -24.25 10.02 5.70
C PRO A 249 -23.66 11.13 4.83
N PRO A 250 -22.66 10.83 3.97
CA PRO A 250 -22.17 11.78 2.97
C PRO A 250 -23.29 12.22 2.02
N LEU A 251 -23.31 13.51 1.68
CA LEU A 251 -24.29 14.13 0.76
C LEU A 251 -23.89 13.95 -0.70
#